data_AF-A0A954XR33-F1
#
_entry.id   AF-A0A954XR33-F1
#
_cell.length_a   1.000
_cell.length_b   1.000
_cell.length_c   1.000
_cell.angle_alpha   90.00
_cell.angle_beta   90.00
_cell.angle_gamma   90.00
#
_symmetry.space_group_name_H-M   'P 1'
#
loop_
_entity.id
_entity.type
_entity.pdbx_description
1 polymer ?
#
loop_
_entity_poly.entity_id
_entity_poly.type
_entity_poly.pdbx_seq_one_letter_code
_entity_poly.pdbx_strand_id
1 'polypeptide(L)'
;MARPRKLSLSERREAVLMLLRQEESADSIGRRLGVEGRTVNRWRDEFLAAGEAGLAGKSDKGEWQEIKKLKREIAKRDQVIGEVTVANRILKKLSGESD
;
A
#
# COMPACT_ATOMS: atom_id res chain seq x y z
N MET A 1 30.25 15.56 -6.03
CA MET A 1 29.68 14.22 -6.26
C MET A 1 28.33 14.39 -6.95
N ALA A 2 28.14 13.82 -8.14
CA ALA A 2 26.88 13.91 -8.87
C ALA A 2 25.79 13.13 -8.11
N ARG A 3 24.60 13.72 -7.92
CA ARG A 3 23.46 13.00 -7.33
C ARG A 3 23.04 11.87 -8.27
N PRO A 4 22.82 10.64 -7.78
CA PRO A 4 22.28 9.58 -8.63
C PRO A 4 20.92 10.00 -9.16
N ARG A 5 20.73 9.86 -10.48
CA ARG A 5 19.44 10.13 -11.14
C ARG A 5 18.39 9.23 -10.50
N LYS A 6 17.27 9.82 -10.06
CA LYS A 6 16.11 9.04 -9.63
C LYS A 6 15.51 8.39 -10.88
N LEU A 7 15.58 7.07 -10.94
CA LEU A 7 14.94 6.28 -11.99
C LEU A 7 13.43 6.26 -11.75
N SER A 8 12.68 6.46 -12.82
CA SER A 8 11.23 6.36 -12.83
C SER A 8 10.78 4.90 -12.65
N LEU A 9 9.52 4.73 -12.25
CA LEU A 9 8.89 3.40 -12.18
C LEU A 9 8.92 2.69 -13.55
N SER A 10 8.71 3.44 -14.64
CA SER A 10 8.72 2.89 -16.00
C SER A 10 10.10 2.36 -16.39
N GLU A 11 11.17 3.12 -16.13
CA GLU A 11 12.55 2.69 -16.39
C GLU A 11 12.90 1.43 -15.58
N ARG A 12 12.50 1.39 -14.31
CA ARG A 12 12.70 0.21 -13.46
C ARG A 12 11.91 -1.01 -13.94
N ARG A 13 10.66 -0.82 -14.39
CA ARG A 13 9.84 -1.89 -14.97
C ARG A 13 10.48 -2.45 -16.24
N GLU A 14 10.92 -1.57 -17.14
CA GLU A 14 11.55 -1.98 -18.40
C GLU A 14 12.84 -2.77 -18.15
N ALA A 15 13.67 -2.31 -17.21
CA ALA A 15 14.87 -3.03 -16.77
C ALA A 15 14.57 -4.47 -16.31
N VAL A 16 13.50 -4.66 -15.53
CA VAL A 16 13.07 -5.99 -15.08
C VAL A 16 12.58 -6.84 -16.26
N LEU A 17 11.79 -6.28 -17.17
CA LEU A 17 11.27 -7.01 -18.33
C LEU A 17 12.38 -7.47 -19.27
N MET A 18 13.36 -6.61 -19.56
CA MET A 18 14.55 -6.96 -20.36
C MET A 18 15.32 -8.14 -19.74
N LEU A 19 15.51 -8.11 -18.41
CA LEU A 19 16.19 -9.17 -17.69
C LEU A 19 15.40 -10.50 -17.72
N LEU A 20 14.07 -10.45 -17.55
CA LEU A 20 13.21 -11.64 -17.60
C LEU A 20 13.14 -12.26 -19.01
N ARG A 21 13.23 -11.44 -20.06
CA ARG A 21 13.30 -11.88 -21.45
C ARG A 21 14.70 -12.32 -21.89
N GLN A 22 15.69 -12.19 -21.00
CA GLN A 22 17.10 -12.50 -21.28
C GLN A 22 17.69 -11.67 -22.43
N GLU A 23 17.17 -10.46 -22.66
CA GLU A 23 17.67 -9.55 -23.70
C GLU A 23 19.02 -8.93 -23.33
N GLU A 24 19.20 -8.59 -22.05
CA GLU A 24 20.44 -8.04 -21.51
C GLU A 24 20.74 -8.63 -20.11
N SER A 25 22.03 -8.66 -19.74
CA SER A 25 22.45 -9.04 -18.39
C SER A 25 22.20 -7.92 -17.38
N ALA A 26 22.05 -8.28 -16.09
CA ALA A 26 21.83 -7.32 -15.01
C ALA A 26 22.94 -6.25 -14.92
N ASP A 27 24.20 -6.62 -15.19
CA ASP A 27 25.33 -5.68 -15.19
C ASP A 27 25.31 -4.73 -16.40
N SER A 28 24.86 -5.19 -17.57
CA SER A 28 24.68 -4.34 -18.75
C SER A 28 23.62 -3.26 -18.48
N ILE A 29 22.46 -3.71 -17.99
CA ILE A 29 21.33 -2.84 -17.63
C ILE A 29 21.75 -1.85 -16.53
N GLY A 30 22.45 -2.34 -15.50
CA GLY A 30 22.94 -1.52 -14.40
C GLY A 30 23.85 -0.38 -14.87
N ARG A 31 24.86 -0.69 -15.69
CA ARG A 31 25.77 0.32 -16.25
C ARG A 31 25.02 1.39 -17.05
N ARG A 32 24.04 1.00 -17.87
CA ARG A 32 23.23 1.93 -18.67
C ARG A 32 22.36 2.84 -17.81
N LEU A 33 21.83 2.33 -16.71
CA LEU A 33 20.93 3.07 -15.80
C LEU A 33 21.67 3.77 -14.65
N GLY A 34 22.99 3.59 -14.54
CA GLY A 34 23.79 4.16 -13.45
C GLY A 34 23.54 3.49 -12.09
N VAL A 35 23.20 2.20 -12.08
CA VAL A 35 23.00 1.39 -10.87
C VAL A 35 23.84 0.11 -10.93
N GLU A 36 24.06 -0.54 -9.78
CA GLU A 36 24.74 -1.83 -9.76
C GLU A 36 23.85 -2.95 -10.30
N GLY A 37 24.44 -3.96 -10.96
CA GLY A 37 23.68 -5.12 -11.43
C GLY A 37 22.94 -5.87 -10.31
N ARG A 38 23.49 -5.87 -9.08
CA ARG A 38 22.81 -6.37 -7.88
C ARG A 38 21.49 -5.63 -7.61
N THR A 39 21.43 -4.33 -7.86
CA THR A 39 20.20 -3.54 -7.71
C THR A 39 19.14 -3.96 -8.73
N VAL A 40 19.54 -4.24 -9.97
CA VAL A 40 18.64 -4.74 -11.02
C VAL A 40 18.11 -6.13 -10.66
N ASN A 41 18.96 -7.03 -10.17
CA ASN A 41 18.54 -8.35 -9.68
C ASN A 41 17.54 -8.23 -8.52
N ARG A 42 17.78 -7.33 -7.55
CA ARG A 42 16.82 -7.06 -6.46
C ARG A 42 15.47 -6.62 -7.01
N TRP A 43 15.44 -5.77 -8.04
CA TRP A 43 14.18 -5.33 -8.64
C TRP A 43 13.41 -6.47 -9.29
N ARG A 44 14.10 -7.40 -9.95
CA ARG A 44 13.49 -8.62 -10.50
C ARG A 44 12.87 -9.47 -9.39
N ASP A 45 13.61 -9.69 -8.30
CA ASP A 45 13.15 -10.53 -7.19
C ASP A 45 11.91 -9.93 -6.52
N GLU A 46 11.90 -8.60 -6.26
CA GLU A 46 10.72 -7.89 -5.75
C GLU A 46 9.52 -7.96 -6.72
N PHE A 47 9.77 -7.82 -8.03
CA PHE A 47 8.72 -7.89 -9.05
C PHE A 47 8.09 -9.30 -9.13
N LEU A 48 8.90 -10.35 -9.07
CA LEU A 48 8.43 -11.74 -9.09
C LEU A 48 7.64 -12.07 -7.82
N ALA A 49 8.13 -11.68 -6.64
CA ALA A 49 7.43 -11.90 -5.38
C ALA A 49 6.06 -11.20 -5.35
N ALA A 50 6.00 -9.94 -5.81
CA ALA A 50 4.74 -9.22 -5.93
C ALA A 50 3.80 -9.84 -6.98
N GLY A 51 4.35 -10.31 -8.10
CA GLY A 51 3.61 -11.04 -9.12
C GLY A 51 2.98 -12.33 -8.60
N GLU A 52 3.75 -13.13 -7.86
CA GLU A 52 3.27 -14.36 -7.21
C GLU A 52 2.19 -14.07 -6.17
N ALA A 53 2.40 -13.07 -5.30
CA ALA A 53 1.38 -12.65 -4.34
C ALA A 53 0.08 -12.20 -5.02
N GLY A 54 0.19 -11.47 -6.15
CA GLY A 54 -0.94 -11.09 -6.97
C GLY A 54 -1.70 -12.28 -7.55
N LEU A 55 -0.98 -13.27 -8.10
CA LEU A 55 -1.55 -14.50 -8.66
C LEU A 55 -2.20 -15.39 -7.59
N ALA A 56 -1.62 -15.44 -6.39
CA ALA A 56 -2.17 -16.15 -5.24
C ALA A 56 -3.45 -15.48 -4.68
N GLY A 57 -3.90 -14.37 -5.25
CA GLY A 57 -5.03 -13.59 -4.75
C GLY A 57 -4.72 -12.82 -3.46
N LYS A 58 -3.48 -12.88 -2.97
CA LYS A 58 -2.96 -12.15 -1.80
C LYS A 58 -2.62 -10.69 -2.11
N SER A 59 -3.05 -10.17 -3.26
CA SER A 59 -2.95 -8.73 -3.52
C SER A 59 -3.72 -7.93 -2.46
N ASP A 60 -3.26 -6.72 -2.17
CA ASP A 60 -3.84 -5.73 -1.23
C ASP A 60 -5.35 -5.47 -1.39
N LYS A 61 -6.03 -6.06 -2.38
CA LYS A 61 -7.49 -6.07 -2.48
C LYS A 61 -8.15 -6.62 -1.20
N GLY A 62 -7.61 -7.68 -0.61
CA GLY A 62 -8.15 -8.23 0.65
C GLY A 62 -8.00 -7.24 1.80
N GLU A 63 -6.79 -6.70 1.96
CA GLU A 63 -6.50 -5.69 3.00
C GLU A 63 -7.28 -4.40 2.79
N TRP A 64 -7.41 -3.92 1.55
CA TRP A 64 -8.16 -2.71 1.22
C TRP A 64 -9.67 -2.88 1.44
N GLN A 65 -10.22 -4.05 1.13
CA GLN A 65 -11.60 -4.38 1.45
C GLN A 65 -11.84 -4.41 2.96
N GLU A 66 -10.92 -4.99 3.72
CA GLU A 66 -11.00 -5.01 5.19
C GLU A 66 -10.86 -3.61 5.77
N ILE A 67 -9.91 -2.79 5.30
CA ILE A 67 -9.78 -1.37 5.69
C ILE A 67 -11.08 -0.61 5.39
N LYS A 68 -11.70 -0.82 4.22
CA LYS A 68 -12.96 -0.18 3.85
C LYS A 68 -14.11 -0.62 4.75
N LYS A 69 -14.17 -1.91 5.11
CA LYS A 69 -15.16 -2.47 6.04
C LYS A 69 -14.97 -1.86 7.44
N LEU A 70 -13.75 -1.89 7.97
CA LEU A 70 -13.41 -1.31 9.28
C LEU A 70 -13.75 0.17 9.36
N LYS A 71 -13.45 0.96 8.32
CA LYS A 71 -13.83 2.38 8.25
C LYS A 71 -15.34 2.60 8.34
N ARG A 72 -16.15 1.73 7.72
CA ARG A 72 -17.63 1.79 7.81
C ARG A 72 -18.11 1.42 9.21
N GLU A 73 -17.51 0.41 9.83
CA GLU A 73 -17.86 0.00 11.20
C GLU A 73 -17.55 1.10 12.21
N ILE A 74 -16.41 1.78 12.08
CA ILE A 74 -16.06 2.94 12.91
C ILE A 74 -17.10 4.05 12.75
N ALA A 75 -17.40 4.46 11.52
CA ALA A 75 -18.40 5.50 11.27
C ALA A 75 -19.78 5.18 11.86
N LYS A 76 -20.21 3.90 11.75
CA LYS A 76 -21.47 3.44 12.37
C LYS A 76 -21.42 3.53 13.90
N ARG A 77 -20.30 3.13 14.52
CA ARG A 77 -20.13 3.21 15.97
C ARG A 77 -20.13 4.66 16.45
N ASP A 78 -19.46 5.57 15.75
CA ASP A 78 -19.43 6.99 16.09
C ASP A 78 -20.84 7.61 16.06
N GLN A 79 -21.65 7.25 15.06
CA GLN A 79 -23.05 7.68 15.00
C GLN A 79 -23.87 7.18 16.21
N VAL A 80 -23.79 5.88 16.52
CA VAL A 80 -24.52 5.29 17.66
C VAL A 80 -24.10 5.93 18.98
N ILE A 81 -22.79 6.18 19.17
CA ILE A 81 -22.28 6.87 20.35
C ILE A 81 -22.86 8.29 20.44
N GLY A 82 -22.91 9.02 19.32
CA GLY A 82 -23.53 10.34 19.25
C GLY A 82 -25.01 10.32 19.67
N GLU A 83 -25.80 9.41 19.10
CA GLU A 83 -27.23 9.24 19.42
C GLU A 83 -27.44 8.93 20.90
N VAL A 84 -26.68 7.97 21.46
CA VAL A 84 -26.76 7.60 22.89
C VAL A 84 -26.29 8.75 23.80
N THR A 85 -25.28 9.51 23.40
CA THR A 85 -24.79 10.66 24.17
C THR A 85 -25.85 11.75 24.28
N VAL A 86 -26.55 12.05 23.17
CA VAL A 86 -27.67 13.01 23.16
C VAL A 86 -28.82 12.48 24.01
N ALA A 87 -29.21 11.21 23.84
CA ALA A 87 -30.27 10.59 24.63
C ALA A 87 -29.98 10.67 26.14
N ASN A 88 -28.76 10.33 26.56
CA ASN A 88 -28.35 10.44 27.97
C ASN A 88 -28.39 11.87 28.49
N ARG A 89 -27.96 12.87 27.71
CA ARG A 89 -28.05 14.28 28.10
C ARG A 89 -29.50 14.75 28.27
N ILE A 90 -30.41 14.30 27.41
CA ILE A 90 -31.83 14.63 27.51
C ILE A 90 -32.44 13.96 28.74
N LEU A 91 -32.16 12.68 28.95
CA LEU A 91 -32.66 11.93 30.11
C LEU A 91 -32.22 12.54 31.44
N LYS A 92 -30.93 12.88 31.58
CA LYS A 92 -30.41 13.56 32.79
C LYS A 92 -31.10 14.90 33.07
N LYS A 93 -31.38 15.69 32.04
CA LYS A 93 -32.14 16.95 32.18
C LYS A 93 -33.58 16.72 32.62
N LEU A 94 -34.21 15.63 32.16
CA LEU A 94 -35.60 15.29 32.50
C LEU A 94 -35.72 14.61 33.87
N SER A 95 -34.71 13.85 34.31
CA SER A 95 -34.71 13.15 35.60
C SER A 95 -34.40 14.08 36.79
N GLY A 96 -34.07 15.34 36.54
CA GLY A 96 -33.73 16.31 37.60
C GLY A 96 -32.36 16.07 38.24
N GLU A 97 -31.60 15.07 37.76
CA GLU A 97 -30.17 14.88 38.08
C GLU A 97 -29.37 15.94 37.33
N SER A 98 -29.48 17.18 37.81
CA SER A 98 -28.62 18.28 37.42
C SER A 98 -27.40 18.22 38.34
N ASP A 99 -26.22 17.90 37.79
CA ASP A 99 -24.93 18.13 38.46
C ASP A 99 -24.80 19.62 38.85
#